data_AF-T1EHL3-F1
#
_entry.id   AF-T1EHL3-F1
#
_cell.length_a   1.000
_cell.length_b   1.000
_cell.length_c   1.000
_cell.angle_alpha   90.00
_cell.angle_beta   90.00
_cell.angle_gamma   90.00
#
_symmetry.space_group_name_H-M   'P 1'
#
loop_
_entity.id
_entity.type
_entity.pdbx_description
1 polymer ?
#
loop_
_entity_poly.entity_id
_entity_poly.type
_entity_poly.pdbx_seq_one_letter_code
_entity_poly.pdbx_strand_id
1 'polypeptide(L)' 'RIPTGAEATNVLVGTVDFLKSPVTAFVRLKEAVYLGDVTEVPLPVRLVGRLVG' A
#
# COMPACT_ATOMS: atom_id res chain seq x y z
N ARG A 1 8.60 16.65 9.90
CA ARG A 1 9.67 16.38 8.90
C ARG A 1 9.78 14.87 8.76
N ILE A 2 10.00 14.37 7.55
CA ILE A 2 10.14 12.92 7.31
C ILE A 2 11.56 12.49 7.76
N PRO A 3 11.70 11.44 8.59
CA PRO A 3 13.01 10.96 9.02
C PRO A 3 13.87 10.43 7.86
N THR A 4 15.20 10.51 8.01
CA THR A 4 16.13 9.85 7.09
C THR A 4 15.91 8.33 7.15
N GLY A 5 15.74 7.70 5.97
CA GLY A 5 15.50 6.26 5.87
C GLY A 5 14.06 5.84 6.16
N ALA A 6 13.09 6.77 6.16
CA ALA A 6 11.69 6.42 6.28
C ALA A 6 11.23 5.55 5.09
N GLU A 7 10.38 4.56 5.39
CA GLU A 7 9.68 3.73 4.41
C GLU A 7 8.19 4.08 4.43
N ALA A 8 7.53 3.91 3.29
CA ALA A 8 6.10 4.14 3.16
C ALA A 8 5.27 2.88 3.44
N THR A 9 4.05 3.12 3.89
CA THR A 9 2.97 2.13 3.96
C THR A 9 1.80 2.65 3.14
N ASN A 10 1.30 1.83 2.22
CA ASN A 10 0.14 2.18 1.42
C ASN A 10 -1.09 1.44 1.92
N VAL A 11 -2.19 2.17 2.10
CA VAL A 11 -3.51 1.60 2.39
C VAL A 11 -4.41 1.90 1.21
N LEU A 12 -4.78 0.86 0.47
CA LEU A 12 -5.59 0.94 -0.74
C LEU A 12 -7.01 0.52 -0.40
N VAL A 13 -7.97 1.44 -0.52
CA VAL A 13 -9.39 1.18 -0.29
C VAL A 13 -10.15 1.43 -1.58
N GLY A 14 -11.07 0.54 -1.93
CA GLY A 14 -11.91 0.73 -3.11
C GLY A 14 -13.13 -0.18 -3.11
N THR A 15 -14.02 0.06 -4.07
CA THR A 15 -15.25 -0.72 -4.24
C THR A 15 -15.29 -1.34 -5.62
N VAL A 16 -15.76 -2.58 -5.73
CA VAL A 16 -15.99 -3.24 -7.03
C VAL A 16 -17.25 -4.09 -7.01
N ASP A 17 -18.07 -4.00 -8.06
CA ASP A 17 -19.44 -4.55 -8.06
C ASP A 17 -19.50 -6.09 -8.17
N PHE A 18 -18.39 -6.73 -8.53
CA PHE A 18 -18.33 -8.18 -8.75
C PHE A 18 -17.94 -8.98 -7.50
N LEU A 19 -17.50 -8.33 -6.42
CA LEU A 19 -17.17 -9.02 -5.18
C LEU A 19 -18.45 -9.43 -4.45
N LYS A 20 -18.54 -10.72 -4.10
CA LYS A 20 -19.65 -11.26 -3.29
C LYS A 20 -19.49 -10.96 -1.80
N SER A 21 -18.27 -10.64 -1.39
CA SER A 21 -17.89 -10.30 -0.02
C SER A 21 -16.60 -9.47 -0.04
N PRO A 22 -16.37 -8.60 0.96
CA PRO A 22 -15.12 -7.85 1.07
C PRO A 22 -13.89 -8.75 1.13
N VAL A 23 -12.79 -8.27 0.57
CA VAL A 23 -11.47 -8.90 0.54
C VAL A 23 -10.46 -7.96 1.20
N THR A 24 -9.68 -8.52 2.12
CA THR A 24 -8.60 -7.82 2.81
C THR A 24 -7.27 -8.53 2.54
N ALA A 25 -6.22 -7.76 2.27
CA ALA A 25 -4.86 -8.28 2.18
C ALA A 25 -3.88 -7.34 2.88
N PHE A 26 -2.88 -7.94 3.55
CA PHE A 26 -1.76 -7.22 4.13
C PHE A 26 -0.46 -7.87 3.67
N VAL A 27 0.40 -7.09 3.03
CA VAL A 27 1.62 -7.56 2.39
C VAL A 27 2.81 -6.79 2.94
N ARG A 28 3.84 -7.52 3.38
CA ARG A 28 5.15 -6.96 3.71
C ARG A 28 6.17 -7.41 2.68
N LEU A 29 6.80 -6.45 2.01
CA LEU A 29 7.86 -6.73 1.05
C LEU A 29 9.15 -7.14 1.78
N LYS A 30 9.95 -7.98 1.13
CA LYS A 30 11.25 -8.41 1.67
C LYS A 30 12.23 -7.24 1.74
N GLU A 31 12.23 -6.39 0.71
CA GLU A 31 12.95 -5.12 0.65
C GLU A 31 11.95 -4.03 0.27
N ALA A 32 12.18 -2.80 0.74
CA ALA A 32 11.32 -1.69 0.37
C ALA A 32 11.63 -1.24 -1.07
N VAL A 33 10.59 -0.97 -1.86
CA VAL A 33 10.72 -0.65 -3.29
C VAL A 33 9.84 0.53 -3.67
N TYR A 34 10.27 1.33 -4.64
CA TYR A 34 9.45 2.39 -5.20
C TYR A 34 8.34 1.77 -6.06
N LEU A 35 7.09 1.88 -5.59
CA LEU A 35 5.92 1.38 -6.29
C LEU A 35 5.31 2.49 -7.17
N GLY A 36 6.00 2.86 -8.24
CA GLY A 36 5.54 3.89 -9.19
C GLY A 36 5.04 5.17 -8.50
N ASP A 37 3.92 5.71 -8.98
CA ASP A 37 3.28 6.92 -8.44
C ASP A 37 2.27 6.64 -7.32
N VAL A 38 2.37 5.48 -6.66
CA VAL A 38 1.41 5.06 -5.64
C VAL A 38 1.60 5.83 -4.31
N THR A 39 2.71 6.56 -4.16
CA THR A 39 3.02 7.42 -3.01
C THR A 39 3.22 8.88 -3.45
N GLU A 40 2.57 9.83 -2.77
CA GLU A 40 2.70 11.28 -3.03
C GLU A 40 4.14 11.80 -2.78
N VAL A 41 4.84 11.19 -1.82
CA VAL A 41 6.24 11.45 -1.52
C VAL A 41 7.08 10.29 -2.06
N PRO A 42 8.24 10.54 -2.70
CA PRO A 42 9.12 9.48 -3.19
C PRO A 42 9.78 8.73 -2.02
N LEU A 43 9.05 7.82 -1.40
CA LEU A 43 9.53 6.91 -0.36
C LEU A 43 9.37 5.46 -0.82
N PRO A 44 10.34 4.58 -0.55
CA PRO A 44 10.21 3.17 -0.87
C PRO A 44 9.13 2.54 0.03
N VAL A 45 8.26 1.71 -0.55
CA VAL A 45 7.13 1.09 0.14
C VAL A 45 7.57 -0.24 0.74
N ARG A 46 7.25 -0.48 2.01
CA ARG A 46 7.51 -1.74 2.71
C ARG A 46 6.24 -2.55 2.96
N LEU A 47 5.13 -1.87 3.18
CA LEU A 47 3.86 -2.44 3.58
C LEU A 47 2.74 -1.99 2.65
N VAL A 48 1.88 -2.92 2.26
CA VAL A 48 0.68 -2.64 1.47
C VAL A 48 -0.52 -3.29 2.16
N GLY A 49 -1.49 -2.47 2.56
CA GLY A 49 -2.81 -2.90 2.98
C GLY A 49 -3.82 -2.70 1.86
N ARG A 50 -4.70 -3.67 1.64
CA ARG A 50 -5.79 -3.58 0.67
C ARG A 50 -7.12 -3.95 1.31
N LEU A 51 -8.12 -3.12 1.07
CA LEU A 51 -9.51 -3.32 1.47
C LEU A 51 -10.37 -3.08 0.23
N VAL A 52 -10.97 -4.14 -0.32
CA VAL A 52 -11.86 -4.03 -1.48
C VAL A 52 -13.16 -4.75 -1.17
N GLY A 53 -14.30 -4.12 -1.40
CA GLY A 53 -15.60 -4.75 -1.20
C GLY A 53 -16.67 -4.18 -2.11
#